data_AF-A0A1W9IU76-F1
#
_entry.id   AF-A0A1W9IU76-F1
#
_cell.length_a   1.000
_cell.length_b   1.000
_cell.length_c   1.000
_cell.angle_alpha   90.00
_cell.angle_beta   90.00
_cell.angle_gamma   90.00
#
_symmetry.space_group_name_H-M   'P 1'
#
loop_
_entity.id
_entity.type
_entity.pdbx_description
1 polymer ?
#
loop_
_entity_poly.entity_id
_entity_poly.type
_entity_poly.pdbx_seq_one_letter_code
_entity_poly.pdbx_strand_id
1 'polypeptide(L)' 'MREDLRNNPTTREFVVLKRAWVYNSHGPYLAYYLDEHEDLEGKLQVLENLGHVHDITYNNVRRFLFQEDFVDYLTGA' A
#
# COMPACT_ATOMS: atom_id res chain seq x y z
N MET A 1 2.34 4.41 6.32
CA MET A 1 3.18 3.24 5.99
C MET A 1 3.86 2.63 7.22
N ARG A 2 4.87 3.25 7.86
CA ARG A 2 5.55 2.62 9.03
C ARG A 2 4.64 2.30 10.20
N GLU A 3 3.86 3.28 10.67
CA GLU A 3 2.98 3.07 11.83
C GLU A 3 1.89 2.04 11.55
N ASP A 4 1.39 1.98 10.32
CA ASP A 4 0.39 1.00 9.91
C ASP A 4 0.92 -0.44 9.94
N LEU A 5 2.13 -0.64 9.44
CA LEU A 5 2.82 -1.94 9.50
C LEU A 5 3.20 -2.32 10.93
N ARG A 6 3.55 -1.35 11.79
CA ARG A 6 3.79 -1.60 13.23
C ARG A 6 2.52 -1.96 13.98
N ASN A 7 1.38 -1.34 13.64
CA ASN A 7 0.10 -1.66 14.26
C ASN A 7 -0.53 -2.94 13.70
N ASN A 8 -0.21 -3.30 12.45
CA ASN A 8 -0.75 -4.48 11.76
C ASN A 8 0.38 -5.31 11.12
N PRO A 9 1.16 -6.07 11.91
CA PRO A 9 2.32 -6.84 11.41
C PRO A 9 1.93 -7.93 10.40
N THR A 10 0.66 -8.36 10.40
CA THR A 10 0.13 -9.37 9.48
C THR A 10 -0.39 -8.78 8.17
N THR A 11 -0.62 -7.46 8.11
CA THR A 11 -1.23 -6.81 6.94
C THR A 11 -0.14 -6.33 6.01
N ARG A 12 0.13 -7.10 4.96
CA ARG A 12 1.07 -6.72 3.89
C ARG A 12 0.37 -6.14 2.66
N GLU A 13 -0.94 -5.99 2.69
CA GLU A 13 -1.72 -5.52 1.55
C GLU A 13 -2.25 -4.12 1.80
N PHE A 14 -2.15 -3.28 0.79
CA PHE A 14 -2.74 -1.96 0.79
C PHE A 14 -3.40 -1.62 -0.53
N VAL A 15 -4.46 -0.83 -0.48
CA VAL A 15 -5.15 -0.30 -1.65
C VAL A 15 -4.78 1.15 -1.86
N VAL A 16 -4.76 1.53 -3.12
CA VAL A 16 -4.56 2.91 -3.55
C VAL A 16 -5.86 3.39 -4.14
N LEU A 17 -6.42 4.40 -3.49
CA LEU A 17 -7.76 4.92 -3.79
C LEU A 17 -7.68 6.39 -4.17
N LYS A 18 -8.71 6.88 -4.85
CA LYS A 18 -8.98 8.32 -4.96
C LYS A 18 -10.10 8.64 -3.97
N ARG A 19 -10.12 9.85 -3.40
CA ARG A 19 -11.25 10.28 -2.54
C ARG A 19 -12.61 10.16 -3.23
N ALA A 20 -12.63 10.25 -4.57
CA ALA A 20 -13.82 10.03 -5.38
C ALA A 20 -14.30 8.57 -5.42
N TRP A 21 -13.54 7.60 -4.92
CA TRP A 21 -13.87 6.18 -4.96
C TRP A 21 -14.45 5.73 -3.62
N VAL A 22 -15.66 5.19 -3.65
CA VAL A 22 -16.27 4.55 -2.49
C VAL A 22 -15.75 3.11 -2.42
N TYR A 23 -14.86 2.85 -1.46
CA TYR A 23 -14.33 1.52 -1.23
C TYR A 23 -14.90 0.94 0.06
N ASN A 24 -15.75 -0.07 -0.08
CA ASN A 24 -16.36 -0.76 1.04
C ASN A 24 -15.56 -2.04 1.33
N SER A 25 -14.64 -1.97 2.31
CA SER A 25 -13.86 -3.14 2.73
C SER A 25 -14.57 -3.91 3.83
N HIS A 26 -14.55 -5.24 3.74
CA HIS A 26 -15.15 -6.14 4.73
C HIS A 26 -14.23 -6.44 5.94
N GLY A 27 -13.08 -5.76 6.06
CA GLY A 27 -12.10 -5.97 7.12
C GLY A 27 -11.05 -4.85 7.17
N PRO A 28 -10.12 -4.86 8.15
CA PRO A 28 -9.07 -3.86 8.28
C PRO A 28 -8.18 -3.88 7.03
N TYR A 29 -8.02 -2.72 6.41
CA TYR A 29 -7.26 -2.56 5.17
C TYR A 29 -6.46 -1.27 5.24
N LEU A 30 -5.29 -1.31 4.62
CA LEU A 30 -4.47 -0.13 4.45
C LEU A 30 -4.94 0.59 3.19
N ALA A 31 -5.29 1.86 3.32
CA ALA A 31 -5.70 2.67 2.18
C ALA A 31 -4.83 3.92 2.08
N TYR A 32 -4.24 4.12 0.91
CA TYR A 32 -3.53 5.34 0.58
C TYR A 32 -4.29 6.10 -0.49
N TYR A 33 -4.53 7.38 -0.24
CA TYR A 33 -5.27 8.23 -1.16
C TYR A 33 -4.30 8.98 -2.08
N LEU A 34 -4.46 8.82 -3.39
CA LEU A 34 -3.71 9.58 -4.41
C LEU A 34 -3.91 11.10 -4.27
N ASP A 35 -5.04 11.50 -3.69
CA ASP A 35 -5.42 12.90 -3.49
C ASP A 35 -4.62 13.56 -2.35
N GLU A 36 -4.14 12.78 -1.38
CA GLU A 36 -3.41 13.30 -0.21
C GLU A 36 -1.90 13.38 -0.41
N HIS A 37 -1.41 12.82 -1.51
CA HIS A 37 0.01 12.70 -1.79
C HIS A 37 0.31 13.03 -3.25
N GLU A 38 0.94 14.18 -3.49
CA GLU A 38 1.53 14.47 -4.79
C GLU A 38 2.51 13.37 -5.19
N ASP A 39 2.30 12.88 -6.41
CA ASP A 39 3.12 11.83 -7.05
C ASP A 39 3.14 10.49 -6.28
N LEU A 40 2.05 10.14 -5.60
CA LEU A 40 1.96 8.82 -4.96
C LEU A 40 2.13 7.67 -5.96
N GLU A 41 1.58 7.82 -7.18
CA GLU A 41 1.76 6.83 -8.25
C GLU A 41 3.24 6.69 -8.64
N GLY A 42 3.98 7.79 -8.80
CA GLY A 42 5.39 7.73 -9.15
C GLY A 42 6.24 7.10 -8.05
N LYS A 43 5.97 7.42 -6.78
CA LYS A 43 6.61 6.77 -5.63
C LYS A 43 6.33 5.27 -5.59
N LEU A 44 5.09 4.85 -5.84
CA LEU A 44 4.72 3.44 -5.89
C LEU A 44 5.40 2.72 -7.05
N GLN A 45 5.47 3.37 -8.22
CA GLN A 45 6.16 2.82 -9.37
C GLN A 45 7.66 2.63 -9.11
N VAL A 46 8.31 3.56 -8.41
CA VAL A 46 9.70 3.41 -7.96
C VAL A 46 9.83 2.25 -6.97
N LEU A 47 8.92 2.16 -5.98
CA LEU A 47 8.93 1.06 -5.01
C LEU A 47 8.72 -0.30 -5.69
N GLU A 48 7.87 -0.37 -6.71
CA GLU A 48 7.63 -1.57 -7.50
C GLU A 48 8.87 -1.93 -8.32
N ASN A 49 9.51 -0.94 -8.95
CA ASN A 49 10.73 -1.13 -9.72
C ASN A 49 11.89 -1.64 -8.85
N LEU A 50 11.95 -1.18 -7.59
CA LEU A 50 12.90 -1.64 -6.59
C LEU A 50 12.55 -3.03 -6.00
N GLY A 51 11.38 -3.58 -6.32
CA GLY A 51 10.93 -4.87 -5.79
C GLY A 51 10.45 -4.81 -4.34
N HIS A 52 10.16 -3.62 -3.81
CA HIS A 52 9.67 -3.43 -2.44
C HIS A 52 8.15 -3.57 -2.29
N VAL A 53 7.42 -3.26 -3.36
CA VAL A 53 5.97 -3.50 -3.45
C VAL A 53 5.65 -4.24 -4.74
N HIS A 54 4.56 -4.99 -4.73
CA HIS A 54 4.07 -5.70 -5.91
C HIS A 54 2.64 -5.32 -6.19
N ASP A 55 2.33 -4.87 -7.40
CA ASP A 55 0.94 -4.70 -7.83
C ASP A 55 0.23 -6.06 -7.88
N ILE A 56 -0.85 -6.16 -7.11
CA ILE A 56 -1.78 -7.29 -7.06
C ILE A 56 -3.18 -6.81 -7.45
N THR A 57 -3.25 -5.84 -8.37
CA THR A 57 -4.51 -5.22 -8.79
C THR A 57 -5.37 -6.25 -9.50
N TYR A 58 -6.38 -6.76 -8.80
CA TYR A 58 -7.31 -7.76 -9.34
C TYR A 58 -8.60 -7.15 -9.92
N ASN A 59 -8.88 -5.89 -9.60
CA ASN A 59 -10.14 -5.21 -9.90
C ASN A 59 -9.88 -3.76 -10.37
N ASN A 60 -10.93 -2.93 -10.47
CA ASN A 60 -10.80 -1.48 -10.73
C ASN A 60 -10.11 -0.69 -9.59
N VAL A 61 -9.69 -1.36 -8.52
CA VAL A 61 -9.03 -0.76 -7.37
C VAL A 61 -7.60 -1.22 -7.35
N ARG A 62 -6.66 -0.27 -7.41
CA ARG A 62 -5.24 -0.60 -7.34
C ARG A 62 -4.91 -1.17 -5.97
N ARG A 63 -4.28 -2.33 -5.94
CA ARG A 63 -3.91 -3.00 -4.70
C ARG A 63 -2.46 -3.44 -4.83
N PHE A 64 -1.70 -3.19 -3.79
CA PHE A 64 -0.27 -3.47 -3.73
C PHE A 64 0.01 -4.33 -2.50
N LEU A 65 1.03 -5.16 -2.62
CA LEU A 65 1.52 -6.03 -1.57
C LEU A 65 2.94 -5.62 -1.21
N PHE A 66 3.19 -5.36 0.08
CA PHE A 66 4.52 -5.11 0.62
C PHE A 66 5.32 -6.41 0.65
N GLN A 67 6.56 -6.34 0.18
CA GLN A 67 7.53 -7.43 0.33
C GLN A 67 8.09 -7.45 1.75
N GLU A 68 8.44 -8.64 2.24
CA GLU A 68 8.96 -8.83 3.60
C GLU A 68 10.22 -7.98 3.84
N ASP A 69 11.11 -7.87 2.84
CA ASP A 69 12.32 -7.05 2.87
C ASP A 69 12.01 -5.56 3.15
N PHE A 70 10.93 -5.05 2.56
CA PHE A 70 10.50 -3.67 2.75
C PHE A 70 9.80 -3.46 4.10
N VAL A 71 9.02 -4.46 4.54
CA VAL A 71 8.42 -4.42 5.88
C VAL A 71 9.51 -4.41 6.93
N ASP A 72 10.53 -5.26 6.81
CA ASP A 72 11.69 -5.34 7.68
C ASP A 72 12.43 -3.99 7.75
N TYR A 73 12.72 -3.39 6.59
CA TYR A 73 13.29 -2.04 6.51
C TYR A 73 12.45 -0.96 7.19
N LEU A 74 11.12 -1.07 7.10
CA LEU A 74 10.20 -0.09 7.69
C LEU A 74 9.97 -0.30 9.19
N THR A 75 9.99 -1.54 9.68
CA THR A 75 9.83 -1.88 11.09
C THR A 75 11.14 -1.85 11.85
N GLY A 76 12.29 -1.89 11.16
CA GLY A 76 13.62 -1.96 11.74
C GLY A 76 13.81 -3.22 12.58
N ALA A 77 13.24 -4.34 12.12
CA ALA A 77 13.30 -5.63 12.81
C ALA A 77 14.68 -6.29 12.65
#